data_AF-A0A7S2FXA3-F1
#
_entry.id   AF-A0A7S2FXA3-F1
#
_cell.length_a   1.000
_cell.length_b   1.000
_cell.length_c   1.000
_cell.angle_alpha   90.00
_cell.angle_beta   90.00
_cell.angle_gamma   90.00
#
_symmetry.space_group_name_H-M   'P 1'
#
loop_
_entity.id
_entity.type
_entity.pdbx_description
1 polymer ?
#
loop_
_entity_poly.entity_id
_entity_poly.type
_entity_poly.pdbx_seq_one_letter_code
_entity_poly.pdbx_strand_id
1 'polypeptide(L)'
;DDHKKEYCGEQLDVSDDKKKALERRISDEETAIASAQDGIATLASEISALEAGIKALDKSVAEATEQRKSEHAEFNDLMASDAAAKDLLLFAKNRLNKFYNPKLFVPPPKRELSREDRIVVNFGGTAPPTPAPGGIAGTGVTVFAQLSSEAAALKRDAPPPPPETWDAYAK
;
A
#
# COMPACT_ATOMS: atom_id res chain seq x y z
N ASP A 1 -82.62 -16.52 -43.28
CA ASP A 1 -82.46 -16.91 -41.87
C ASP A 1 -81.16 -17.69 -41.70
N ASP A 2 -80.95 -18.76 -42.47
CA ASP A 2 -79.73 -19.58 -42.46
C ASP A 2 -78.42 -18.80 -42.63
N HIS A 3 -78.36 -17.86 -43.58
CA HIS A 3 -77.14 -17.07 -43.82
C HIS A 3 -76.70 -16.19 -42.64
N LYS A 4 -77.66 -15.77 -41.79
CA LYS A 4 -77.36 -15.03 -40.56
C LYS A 4 -76.87 -15.96 -39.45
N LYS A 5 -77.42 -17.18 -39.41
CA LYS A 5 -77.04 -18.21 -38.44
C LYS A 5 -75.60 -18.67 -38.68
N GLU A 6 -75.22 -18.90 -39.93
CA GLU A 6 -73.86 -19.24 -40.32
C GLU A 6 -72.86 -18.13 -39.98
N TYR A 7 -73.17 -16.88 -40.34
CA TYR A 7 -72.37 -15.71 -39.96
C TYR A 7 -72.17 -15.59 -38.43
N CYS A 8 -73.23 -15.79 -37.65
CA CYS A 8 -73.11 -15.78 -36.19
C CYS A 8 -72.23 -16.93 -35.67
N GLY A 9 -72.33 -18.12 -36.27
CA GLY A 9 -71.47 -19.27 -35.91
C GLY A 9 -69.99 -18.96 -36.15
N GLU A 10 -69.65 -18.49 -37.35
CA GLU A 10 -68.28 -18.12 -37.70
C GLU A 10 -67.71 -17.02 -36.80
N GLN A 11 -68.51 -15.99 -36.47
CA GLN A 11 -68.07 -14.92 -35.58
C GLN A 11 -67.84 -15.40 -34.14
N LEU A 12 -68.64 -16.36 -33.66
CA LEU A 12 -68.41 -16.97 -32.35
C LEU A 12 -67.14 -17.80 -32.35
N ASP A 13 -66.90 -18.61 -33.39
CA ASP A 13 -65.68 -19.41 -33.53
C ASP A 13 -64.42 -18.51 -33.56
N VAL A 14 -64.44 -17.44 -34.37
CA VAL A 14 -63.34 -16.46 -34.42
C VAL A 14 -63.13 -15.77 -33.08
N SER A 15 -64.20 -15.48 -32.34
CA SER A 15 -64.11 -14.84 -31.03
C SER A 15 -63.53 -15.79 -29.98
N ASP A 16 -63.94 -17.06 -30.00
CA ASP A 16 -63.41 -18.10 -29.12
C ASP A 16 -61.93 -18.39 -29.40
N ASP A 17 -61.51 -18.41 -30.67
CA ASP A 17 -60.11 -18.57 -31.05
C ASP A 17 -59.26 -17.38 -30.61
N LYS A 18 -59.76 -16.15 -30.77
CA LYS A 18 -59.09 -14.93 -30.25
C LYS A 18 -58.98 -14.96 -28.73
N LYS A 19 -60.04 -15.38 -28.03
CA LYS A 19 -60.03 -15.52 -26.58
C LYS A 19 -58.95 -16.51 -26.14
N LYS A 20 -58.92 -17.71 -26.73
CA LYS A 20 -57.89 -18.73 -26.43
C LYS A 20 -56.47 -18.21 -26.73
N ALA A 21 -56.30 -17.48 -27.83
CA ALA A 21 -55.00 -16.90 -28.18
C ALA A 21 -54.54 -15.84 -27.14
N LEU A 22 -55.46 -14.98 -26.69
CA LEU A 22 -55.18 -13.99 -25.65
C LEU A 22 -54.89 -14.66 -24.30
N GLU A 23 -55.65 -15.67 -23.90
CA GLU A 23 -55.41 -16.43 -22.67
C GLU A 23 -54.03 -17.09 -22.66
N ARG A 24 -53.60 -17.67 -23.79
CA ARG A 24 -52.24 -18.21 -23.92
C ARG A 24 -51.18 -17.13 -23.79
N ARG A 25 -51.36 -15.99 -24.46
CA ARG A 25 -50.42 -14.86 -24.36
C ARG A 25 -50.34 -14.31 -22.94
N ILE A 26 -51.46 -14.23 -22.23
CA ILE A 26 -51.46 -13.82 -20.81
C ILE A 26 -50.63 -14.82 -19.99
N SER A 27 -50.84 -16.13 -20.17
CA SER A 27 -50.07 -17.15 -19.48
C SER A 27 -48.56 -17.08 -19.77
N ASP A 28 -48.19 -16.80 -21.03
CA ASP A 28 -46.79 -16.65 -21.43
C ASP A 28 -46.16 -15.41 -20.77
N GLU A 29 -46.87 -14.27 -20.78
CA GLU A 29 -46.41 -13.02 -20.15
C GLU A 29 -46.33 -13.14 -18.63
N GLU A 30 -47.28 -13.81 -17.97
CA GLU A 30 -47.22 -14.10 -16.52
C GLU A 30 -45.98 -14.92 -16.18
N THR A 31 -45.64 -15.92 -17.01
CA THR A 31 -44.42 -16.73 -16.84
C THR A 31 -43.16 -15.88 -17.04
N ALA A 32 -43.14 -15.00 -18.04
CA ALA A 32 -42.02 -14.09 -18.29
C ALA A 32 -41.83 -13.10 -17.14
N ILE A 33 -42.92 -12.55 -16.58
CA ILE A 33 -42.90 -11.67 -15.41
C ILE A 33 -42.32 -12.40 -14.19
N ALA A 34 -42.77 -13.63 -13.92
CA ALA A 34 -42.25 -14.42 -12.81
C ALA A 34 -40.73 -14.66 -12.95
N SER A 35 -40.28 -15.08 -14.15
CA SER A 35 -38.86 -15.28 -14.41
C SER A 35 -38.04 -13.98 -14.28
N ALA A 36 -38.59 -12.84 -14.70
CA ALA A 36 -37.93 -11.55 -14.55
C ALA A 36 -37.85 -11.13 -13.06
N GLN A 37 -38.88 -11.39 -12.27
CA GLN A 37 -38.89 -11.12 -10.82
C GLN A 37 -37.83 -11.96 -10.08
N ASP A 38 -37.70 -13.24 -10.42
CA ASP A 38 -36.66 -14.12 -9.86
C ASP A 38 -35.25 -13.62 -10.24
N GLY A 39 -35.08 -13.16 -11.48
CA GLY A 39 -33.84 -12.54 -11.95
C GLY A 39 -33.50 -11.27 -11.18
N ILE A 40 -34.48 -10.39 -10.95
CA ILE A 40 -34.31 -9.16 -10.16
C ILE A 40 -33.93 -9.51 -8.71
N ALA A 41 -34.57 -10.49 -8.09
CA ALA A 41 -34.25 -10.91 -6.73
C ALA A 41 -32.81 -11.43 -6.62
N THR A 42 -32.38 -12.24 -7.60
CA THR A 42 -31.01 -12.75 -7.69
C THR A 42 -30.01 -11.60 -7.81
N LEU A 43 -30.20 -10.70 -8.79
CA LEU A 43 -29.34 -9.53 -8.99
C LEU A 43 -29.26 -8.64 -7.75
N ALA A 44 -30.38 -8.41 -7.05
CA ALA A 44 -30.40 -7.64 -5.81
C ALA A 44 -29.53 -8.30 -4.72
N SER A 45 -29.59 -9.63 -4.60
CA SER A 45 -28.74 -10.36 -3.65
C SER A 45 -27.25 -10.30 -4.00
N GLU A 46 -26.92 -10.40 -5.28
CA GLU A 46 -25.55 -10.32 -5.79
C GLU A 46 -24.96 -8.92 -5.58
N ILE A 47 -25.74 -7.86 -5.85
CA ILE A 47 -25.34 -6.47 -5.59
C ILE A 47 -25.03 -6.27 -4.11
N SER A 48 -25.91 -6.74 -3.21
CA SER A 48 -25.68 -6.67 -1.76
C SER A 48 -24.41 -7.41 -1.33
N ALA A 49 -24.17 -8.60 -1.87
CA ALA A 49 -22.97 -9.37 -1.61
C ALA A 49 -21.70 -8.66 -2.11
N LEU A 50 -21.74 -8.05 -3.30
CA LEU A 50 -20.64 -7.26 -3.86
C LEU A 50 -20.36 -6.01 -3.03
N GLU A 51 -21.39 -5.28 -2.59
CA GLU A 51 -21.21 -4.12 -1.72
C GLU A 51 -20.55 -4.49 -0.39
N ALA A 52 -20.94 -5.63 0.20
CA ALA A 52 -20.31 -6.14 1.41
C ALA A 52 -18.84 -6.53 1.16
N GLY A 53 -18.57 -7.18 0.01
CA GLY A 53 -17.22 -7.54 -0.41
C GLY A 53 -16.31 -6.32 -0.60
N ILE A 54 -16.81 -5.25 -1.24
CA ILE A 54 -16.06 -4.00 -1.44
C ILE A 54 -15.72 -3.36 -0.09
N LYS A 55 -16.69 -3.25 0.84
CA LYS A 55 -16.44 -2.68 2.17
C LYS A 55 -15.40 -3.50 2.96
N ALA A 56 -15.44 -4.82 2.86
CA ALA A 56 -14.46 -5.70 3.48
C ALA A 56 -13.06 -5.51 2.86
N LEU A 57 -12.99 -5.38 1.53
CA LEU A 57 -11.75 -5.13 0.81
C LEU A 57 -11.14 -3.78 1.19
N ASP A 58 -11.93 -2.71 1.20
CA ASP A 58 -11.48 -1.37 1.59
C ASP A 58 -10.87 -1.36 3.00
N LYS A 59 -11.52 -2.07 3.94
CA LYS A 59 -11.01 -2.24 5.30
C LYS A 59 -9.67 -3.00 5.30
N SER A 60 -9.59 -4.13 4.60
CA SER A 60 -8.36 -4.93 4.53
C SER A 60 -7.20 -4.16 3.91
N VAL A 61 -7.45 -3.37 2.87
CA VAL A 61 -6.43 -2.53 2.22
C VAL A 61 -5.94 -1.43 3.16
N ALA A 62 -6.84 -0.81 3.92
CA ALA A 62 -6.48 0.19 4.91
C ALA A 62 -5.62 -0.41 6.04
N GLU A 63 -6.05 -1.53 6.63
CA GLU A 63 -5.32 -2.25 7.68
C GLU A 63 -3.94 -2.70 7.21
N ALA A 64 -3.85 -3.32 6.02
CA ALA A 64 -2.58 -3.75 5.45
C ALA A 64 -1.65 -2.57 5.15
N THR A 65 -2.19 -1.40 4.80
CA THR A 65 -1.39 -0.20 4.55
C THR A 65 -0.85 0.40 5.84
N GLU A 66 -1.64 0.40 6.92
CA GLU A 66 -1.17 0.85 8.22
C GLU A 66 -0.10 -0.09 8.78
N GLN A 67 -0.31 -1.41 8.68
CA GLN A 67 0.69 -2.39 9.09
C GLN A 67 2.03 -2.19 8.37
N ARG A 68 1.99 -2.04 7.04
CA ARG A 68 3.21 -1.79 6.24
C ARG A 68 3.95 -0.53 6.68
N LYS A 69 3.24 0.54 7.06
CA LYS A 69 3.86 1.78 7.55
C LYS A 69 4.49 1.58 8.93
N SER A 70 3.79 0.91 9.85
CA SER A 70 4.32 0.61 11.20
C SER A 70 5.57 -0.25 11.11
N GLU A 71 5.50 -1.36 10.39
CA GLU A 71 6.63 -2.29 10.21
C GLU A 71 7.83 -1.60 9.55
N HIS A 72 7.59 -0.74 8.56
CA HIS A 72 8.66 0.01 7.92
C HIS A 72 9.32 1.02 8.87
N ALA A 73 8.54 1.71 9.71
CA ALA A 73 9.08 2.62 10.72
C ALA A 73 9.94 1.85 11.74
N GLU A 74 9.41 0.76 12.30
CA GLU A 74 10.12 -0.11 13.23
C GLU A 74 11.39 -0.71 12.63
N PHE A 75 11.33 -1.14 11.37
CA PHE A 75 12.49 -1.67 10.66
C PHE A 75 13.61 -0.64 10.53
N ASN A 76 13.28 0.60 10.15
CA ASN A 76 14.28 1.65 10.01
C ASN A 76 14.91 2.02 11.35
N ASP A 77 14.09 2.12 12.40
CA ASP A 77 14.58 2.41 13.76
C ASP A 77 15.51 1.30 14.26
N LEU A 78 15.10 0.04 14.07
CA LEU A 78 15.93 -1.12 14.43
C LEU A 78 17.25 -1.11 13.66
N MET A 79 17.23 -0.97 12.34
CA MET A 79 18.44 -0.94 11.53
C MET A 79 19.38 0.22 11.88
N ALA A 80 18.83 1.41 12.19
CA ALA A 80 19.61 2.54 12.65
C ALA A 80 20.27 2.25 14.02
N SER A 81 19.51 1.65 14.95
CA SER A 81 20.01 1.29 16.28
C SER A 81 21.11 0.21 16.21
N ASP A 82 20.95 -0.81 15.38
CA ASP A 82 21.91 -1.90 15.18
C ASP A 82 23.19 -1.40 14.52
N ALA A 83 23.08 -0.52 13.51
CA ALA A 83 24.23 0.12 12.89
C ALA A 83 25.02 0.95 13.92
N ALA A 84 24.33 1.76 14.73
CA ALA A 84 24.97 2.55 15.77
C ALA A 84 25.65 1.67 16.84
N ALA A 85 24.98 0.58 17.26
CA ALA A 85 25.55 -0.36 18.22
C ALA A 85 26.82 -1.04 17.67
N LYS A 86 26.79 -1.48 16.40
CA LYS A 86 27.94 -2.03 15.72
C LYS A 86 29.11 -1.04 15.66
N ASP A 87 28.84 0.22 15.35
CA ASP A 87 29.88 1.24 15.28
C ASP A 87 30.49 1.55 16.65
N LEU A 88 29.68 1.58 17.71
CA LEU A 88 30.17 1.71 19.08
C LEU A 88 31.09 0.55 19.47
N LEU A 89 30.75 -0.68 19.09
CA LEU A 89 31.61 -1.85 19.31
C LEU A 89 32.93 -1.73 18.55
N LEU A 90 32.90 -1.28 17.30
CA LEU A 90 34.11 -1.05 16.51
C LEU A 90 34.99 0.05 17.11
N PHE A 91 34.39 1.13 17.59
CA PHE A 91 35.10 2.20 18.30
C PHE A 91 35.77 1.68 19.58
N ALA A 92 35.03 0.93 20.40
CA ALA A 92 35.57 0.33 21.62
C ALA A 92 36.72 -0.64 21.32
N LYS A 93 36.58 -1.48 20.28
CA LYS A 93 37.63 -2.39 19.81
C LYS A 93 38.88 -1.62 19.38
N ASN A 94 38.73 -0.56 18.58
CA ASN A 94 39.87 0.25 18.14
C ASN A 94 40.53 0.96 19.33
N ARG A 95 39.75 1.45 20.29
CA ARG A 95 40.27 2.05 21.53
C ARG A 95 41.07 1.05 22.36
N LEU A 96 40.60 -0.20 22.47
CA LEU A 96 41.30 -1.28 23.16
C LEU A 96 42.63 -1.63 22.48
N ASN A 97 42.65 -1.67 21.14
CA ASN A 97 43.87 -1.89 20.36
C ASN A 97 44.96 -0.85 20.68
N LYS A 98 44.59 0.40 20.99
CA LYS A 98 45.58 1.42 21.38
C LYS A 98 46.46 0.99 22.56
N PHE A 99 45.88 0.27 23.53
CA PHE A 99 46.57 -0.13 24.75
C PHE A 99 47.15 -1.54 24.67
N TYR A 100 46.43 -2.47 24.04
CA TYR A 100 46.80 -3.89 24.07
C TYR A 100 47.45 -4.38 22.76
N ASN A 101 47.14 -3.75 21.61
CA ASN A 101 47.63 -4.16 20.28
C ASN A 101 47.96 -2.94 19.40
N PRO A 102 49.00 -2.14 19.74
CA PRO A 102 49.23 -0.82 19.14
C PRO A 102 49.47 -0.83 17.63
N LYS A 103 49.91 -1.97 17.05
CA LYS A 103 50.07 -2.15 15.61
C LYS A 103 48.76 -2.16 14.83
N LEU A 104 47.64 -2.46 15.50
CA LEU A 104 46.29 -2.54 14.91
C LEU A 104 45.43 -1.31 15.25
N PHE A 105 46.00 -0.30 15.91
CA PHE A 105 45.29 0.93 16.24
C PHE A 105 45.19 1.84 15.02
N VAL A 106 43.96 2.26 14.69
CA VAL A 106 43.71 3.22 13.63
C VAL A 106 43.45 4.59 14.26
N PRO A 107 44.33 5.60 14.05
CA PRO A 107 44.09 6.93 14.59
C PRO A 107 42.90 7.60 13.88
N PRO A 108 42.11 8.43 14.58
CA PRO A 108 41.05 9.19 13.95
C PRO A 108 41.61 10.10 12.85
N PRO A 109 40.88 10.30 11.75
CA PRO A 109 41.29 11.18 10.67
C PRO A 109 41.52 12.59 11.21
N LYS A 110 42.55 13.26 10.70
CA LYS A 110 42.88 14.63 11.10
C LYS A 110 41.78 15.57 10.59
N ARG A 111 41.34 16.50 11.44
CA ARG A 111 40.39 17.55 11.05
C ARG A 111 40.99 18.38 9.92
N GLU A 112 40.31 18.44 8.78
CA GLU A 112 40.62 19.45 7.77
C GLU A 112 40.06 20.79 8.24
N LEU A 113 40.96 21.73 8.54
CA LEU A 113 40.58 23.11 8.84
C LEU A 113 40.11 23.78 7.56
N SER A 114 38.98 24.50 7.62
CA SER A 114 38.56 25.39 6.54
C SER A 114 39.65 26.43 6.27
N ARG A 115 39.61 27.08 5.10
CA ARG A 115 40.63 28.08 4.72
C ARG A 115 40.70 29.20 5.75
N GLU A 116 39.55 29.61 6.27
CA GLU A 116 39.37 30.68 7.26
C GLU A 116 39.94 30.26 8.61
N ASP A 117 39.60 29.06 9.09
CA ASP A 117 40.14 28.48 10.33
C ASP A 117 41.68 28.32 10.25
N ARG A 118 42.19 27.95 9.07
CA ARG A 118 43.63 27.78 8.85
C ARG A 118 44.38 29.11 8.91
N ILE A 119 43.79 30.18 8.39
CA ILE A 119 44.35 31.53 8.47
C ILE A 119 44.39 31.98 9.95
N VAL A 120 43.29 31.82 10.69
CA VAL A 120 43.22 32.21 12.11
C VAL A 120 44.28 31.48 12.95
N VAL A 121 44.45 30.17 12.75
CA VAL A 121 45.47 29.37 13.46
C VAL A 121 46.90 29.79 13.07
N ASN A 122 47.16 30.05 11.78
CA ASN A 122 48.47 30.47 11.32
C ASN A 122 48.90 31.85 11.83
N PHE A 123 47.93 32.75 12.09
CA PHE A 123 48.18 34.07 12.68
C PHE A 123 48.18 34.06 14.22
N GLY A 124 48.25 32.89 14.85
CA GLY A 124 48.36 32.76 16.32
C GLY A 124 47.03 32.86 17.07
N GLY A 125 45.90 32.87 16.36
CA GLY A 125 44.56 32.76 16.94
C GLY A 125 44.24 31.32 17.35
N THR A 126 43.43 31.13 18.38
CA THR A 126 42.93 29.81 18.75
C THR A 126 41.83 29.37 17.79
N ALA A 127 41.93 28.16 17.24
CA ALA A 127 40.88 27.57 16.43
C ALA A 127 39.54 27.59 17.20
N PRO A 128 38.39 27.69 16.50
CA PRO A 128 37.09 27.55 17.16
C PRO A 128 37.08 26.28 18.02
N PRO A 129 36.51 26.33 19.25
CA PRO A 129 36.41 25.15 20.10
C PRO A 129 35.73 24.04 19.31
N THR A 130 36.35 22.86 19.32
CA THR A 130 35.78 21.67 18.69
C THR A 130 34.35 21.51 19.21
N PRO A 131 33.33 21.48 18.34
CA PRO A 131 32.00 21.04 18.77
C PRO A 131 32.21 19.71 19.50
N ALA A 132 31.60 19.52 20.67
CA ALA A 132 31.61 18.22 21.35
C ALA A 132 31.32 17.16 20.28
N PRO A 133 32.12 16.09 20.15
CA PRO A 133 32.14 15.24 18.96
C PRO A 133 30.72 14.76 18.63
N GLY A 134 30.08 15.48 17.72
CA GLY A 134 28.85 15.11 17.08
C GLY A 134 29.27 14.22 15.93
N GLY A 135 28.94 12.93 16.04
CA GLY A 135 29.48 11.90 15.17
C GLY A 135 30.75 11.24 15.70
N ILE A 136 30.80 9.93 15.48
CA ILE A 136 31.86 9.06 15.95
C ILE A 136 33.11 9.36 15.12
N ALA A 137 34.12 9.92 15.76
CA ALA A 137 35.35 10.37 15.11
C ALA A 137 36.01 9.21 14.33
N GLY A 138 35.95 9.30 12.99
CA GLY A 138 36.68 8.43 12.07
C GLY A 138 35.90 7.36 11.32
N THR A 139 34.57 7.32 11.43
CA THR A 139 33.73 6.38 10.65
C THR A 139 32.85 7.06 9.59
N GLY A 140 32.80 8.40 9.55
CA GLY A 140 31.89 9.13 8.67
C GLY A 140 30.42 9.08 9.11
N VAL A 141 30.14 8.58 10.31
CA VAL A 141 28.77 8.42 10.83
C VAL A 141 28.40 9.62 11.71
N THR A 142 27.46 10.43 11.21
CA THR A 142 26.89 11.59 11.91
C THR A 142 25.94 11.12 13.00
N VAL A 143 26.36 11.23 14.26
CA VAL A 143 25.49 11.02 15.42
C VAL A 143 24.75 12.33 15.68
N PHE A 144 23.46 12.30 15.38
CA PHE A 144 22.41 13.10 16.03
C PHE A 144 22.47 14.62 15.86
N ALA A 145 22.26 15.12 14.64
CA ALA A 145 21.77 16.48 14.42
C ALA A 145 21.15 16.66 13.02
N GLN A 146 20.00 16.04 12.76
CA GLN A 146 18.97 16.65 11.89
C GLN A 146 17.66 15.85 11.96
N LEU A 147 16.76 16.32 12.83
CA LEU A 147 15.30 16.14 12.71
C LEU A 147 14.72 16.96 11.52
N SER A 148 15.54 17.33 10.53
CA SER A 148 15.11 18.12 9.37
C SER A 148 15.97 17.82 8.14
N SER A 149 15.78 16.65 7.54
CA SER A 149 16.09 16.46 6.12
C SER A 149 15.11 15.48 5.48
N GLU A 150 13.84 15.92 5.40
CA GLU A 150 12.81 15.38 4.51
C GLU A 150 13.16 15.49 3.00
N ALA A 151 14.44 15.49 2.60
CA ALA A 151 14.81 15.85 1.22
C ALA A 151 15.94 15.05 0.54
N ALA A 152 16.62 14.09 1.19
CA ALA A 152 17.84 13.50 0.62
C ALA A 152 17.86 11.97 0.43
N ALA A 153 16.74 11.26 0.58
CA ALA A 153 16.66 9.82 0.31
C ALA A 153 15.46 9.46 -0.59
N LEU A 154 15.29 10.21 -1.68
CA LEU A 154 14.46 9.82 -2.83
C LEU A 154 15.23 8.83 -3.73
N LYS A 155 15.75 7.74 -3.17
CA LYS A 155 15.84 6.50 -3.95
C LYS A 155 14.54 5.76 -3.66
N ARG A 156 13.58 5.94 -4.57
CA ARG A 156 12.32 5.19 -4.62
C ARG A 156 12.66 3.71 -4.83
N ASP A 157 13.02 3.01 -3.76
CA ASP A 157 12.69 1.59 -3.72
C ASP A 157 11.18 1.55 -3.58
N ALA A 158 10.52 1.37 -4.73
CA ALA A 158 9.08 1.23 -4.77
C ALA A 158 8.70 0.11 -3.78
N PRO A 159 7.66 0.31 -2.95
CA PRO A 159 7.17 -0.75 -2.09
C PRO A 159 6.97 -2.01 -2.95
N PRO A 160 7.29 -3.22 -2.40
CA PRO A 160 7.14 -4.46 -3.14
C PRO A 160 5.74 -4.50 -3.76
N PRO A 161 5.62 -4.95 -5.03
CA PRO A 161 4.33 -5.00 -5.69
C PRO A 161 3.35 -5.77 -4.80
N PRO A 162 2.09 -5.30 -4.71
CA PRO A 162 1.08 -6.03 -3.96
C PRO A 162 1.06 -7.48 -4.45
N PRO A 163 0.87 -8.47 -3.54
CA PRO A 163 0.81 -9.87 -3.94
C PRO A 163 -0.21 -10.03 -5.06
N GLU A 164 0.15 -10.77 -6.11
CA GLU A 164 -0.72 -10.96 -7.28
C GLU A 164 -2.00 -11.69 -6.85
N THR A 165 -3.12 -10.97 -6.77
CA THR A 165 -4.42 -11.52 -6.36
C THR A 165 -5.24 -12.09 -7.52
N TRP A 166 -4.67 -12.17 -8.73
CA TRP A 166 -5.42 -12.51 -9.95
C TRP A 166 -5.16 -13.91 -10.51
N ASP A 167 -4.25 -14.69 -9.91
CA ASP A 167 -4.01 -16.09 -10.33
C ASP A 167 -5.18 -17.04 -10.01
N ALA A 168 -6.15 -16.63 -9.18
CA ALA A 168 -7.33 -17.44 -8.89
C ALA A 168 -8.41 -17.40 -9.99
N TYR A 169 -8.25 -16.55 -11.03
CA TYR A 169 -9.22 -16.41 -12.12
C TYR A 169 -8.60 -16.59 -13.52
N ALA A 170 -7.44 -17.27 -13.62
CA ALA A 170 -6.83 -17.63 -14.89
C ALA A 170 -7.06 -19.13 -15.19
N LYS A 171 -8.16 -19.39 -15.93
CA LYS A 171 -8.67 -20.65 -16.50
C LYS A 171 -9.49 -21.55 -15.58
#